data_AF-A0A2U1SQT0-F1
#
_entry.id   AF-A0A2U1SQT0-F1
#
_cell.length_a   1.000
_cell.length_b   1.000
_cell.length_c   1.000
_cell.angle_alpha   90.00
_cell.angle_beta   90.00
_cell.angle_gamma   90.00
#
_symmetry.space_group_name_H-M   'P 1'
#
loop_
_entity.id
_entity.type
_entity.pdbx_description
1 polymer ?
#
loop_
_entity_poly.entity_id
_entity_poly.type
_entity_poly.pdbx_seq_one_letter_code
_entity_poly.pdbx_strand_id
1 'polypeptide(L)'
;MCDIEGEKRKIDALLERAARAAPASARADESALADFCLAAASEFYATECPDECLRRRCEDFAARVMRREALETARATPMRRGGIAQAKA
;
A
#
# COMPACT_ATOMS: atom_id res chain seq x y z
N MET A 1 6.24 11.47 20.83
CA MET A 1 5.44 10.52 20.03
C MET A 1 4.22 11.31 19.55
N CYS A 2 3.99 11.44 18.24
CA CYS A 2 2.85 12.21 17.72
C CYS A 2 1.53 11.50 18.08
N ASP A 3 1.01 11.80 19.27
CA ASP A 3 -0.20 11.23 19.88
C ASP A 3 -1.49 11.96 19.46
N ILE A 4 -1.44 12.72 18.36
CA ILE A 4 -2.65 13.32 17.81
C ILE A 4 -3.20 12.30 16.83
N GLU A 5 -4.21 11.54 17.26
CA GLU A 5 -4.97 10.64 16.40
C GLU A 5 -5.41 11.31 15.09
N GLY A 6 -5.63 12.64 15.14
CA GLY A 6 -5.88 13.51 13.98
C GLY A 6 -4.68 13.65 13.03
N GLU A 7 -3.45 13.79 13.53
CA GLU A 7 -2.25 13.84 12.67
C GLU A 7 -2.02 12.51 11.99
N LYS A 8 -2.27 11.40 12.70
CA LYS A 8 -2.21 10.07 12.09
C LYS A 8 -3.17 9.95 10.91
N ARG A 9 -4.42 10.41 11.04
CA ARG A 9 -5.38 10.40 9.93
C ARG A 9 -4.96 11.30 8.77
N LYS A 10 -4.32 12.44 9.03
CA LYS A 10 -3.80 13.31 7.96
C LYS A 10 -2.66 12.64 7.19
N ILE A 11 -1.72 12.03 7.90
CA ILE A 11 -0.63 11.26 7.30
C ILE A 11 -1.21 10.11 6.48
N ASP A 12 -2.12 9.31 7.05
CA ASP A 12 -2.76 8.20 6.32
C ASP A 12 -3.48 8.69 5.04
N ALA A 13 -4.22 9.80 5.11
CA ALA A 13 -4.87 10.39 3.94
C ALA A 13 -3.87 10.88 2.88
N LEU A 14 -2.74 11.44 3.31
CA LEU A 14 -1.64 11.86 2.43
C LEU A 14 -0.99 10.65 1.75
N LEU A 15 -0.73 9.58 2.50
CA LEU A 15 -0.19 8.32 1.99
C LEU A 15 -1.15 7.66 1.00
N GLU A 16 -2.45 7.64 1.28
CA GLU A 16 -3.47 7.14 0.34
C GLU A 16 -3.48 7.94 -0.97
N ARG A 17 -3.37 9.26 -0.88
CA ARG A 17 -3.32 10.13 -2.06
C ARG A 17 -2.03 9.91 -2.86
N ALA A 18 -0.89 9.77 -2.17
CA ALA A 18 0.40 9.47 -2.80
C ALA A 18 0.37 8.09 -3.49
N ALA A 19 -0.13 7.06 -2.82
CA ALA A 19 -0.28 5.73 -3.41
C ALA A 19 -1.19 5.72 -4.64
N ARG A 20 -2.29 6.50 -4.63
CA ARG A 20 -3.17 6.70 -5.80
C ARG A 20 -2.56 7.51 -6.93
N ALA A 21 -1.52 8.30 -6.66
CA ALA A 21 -0.74 9.00 -7.68
C ALA A 21 0.47 8.17 -8.15
N ALA A 22 0.89 7.17 -7.37
CA ALA A 22 2.03 6.33 -7.67
C ALA A 22 1.83 5.56 -8.99
N PRO A 23 2.89 5.40 -9.79
CA PRO A 23 2.85 4.62 -11.03
C PRO A 23 2.59 3.13 -10.73
N ALA A 24 2.02 2.42 -11.70
CA ALA A 24 1.70 0.99 -11.56
C ALA A 24 2.91 0.12 -11.20
N SER A 25 4.12 0.51 -11.64
CA SER A 25 5.38 -0.14 -11.26
C SER A 25 5.68 -0.01 -9.77
N ALA A 26 5.38 1.13 -9.15
CA ALA A 26 5.55 1.33 -7.71
C ALA A 26 4.44 0.63 -6.91
N ARG A 27 3.23 0.48 -7.46
CA ARG A 27 2.15 -0.31 -6.83
C ARG A 27 2.32 -1.81 -6.94
N ALA A 28 3.28 -2.29 -7.71
CA ALA A 28 3.58 -3.72 -7.81
C ALA A 28 4.62 -4.19 -6.77
N ASP A 29 5.29 -3.25 -6.10
CA ASP A 29 6.38 -3.54 -5.18
C ASP A 29 6.18 -2.77 -3.85
N GLU A 30 6.17 -3.50 -2.75
CA GLU A 30 5.96 -2.93 -1.41
C GLU A 30 7.02 -1.88 -1.05
N SER A 31 8.29 -2.14 -1.37
CA SER A 31 9.41 -1.24 -1.06
C SER A 31 9.35 0.00 -1.94
N ALA A 32 9.07 -0.15 -3.23
CA ALA A 32 8.91 0.99 -4.14
C ALA A 32 7.73 1.89 -3.75
N LEU A 33 6.62 1.29 -3.28
CA LEU A 33 5.49 2.05 -2.76
C LEU A 33 5.85 2.79 -1.47
N ALA A 34 6.58 2.13 -0.55
CA ALA A 34 7.03 2.74 0.69
C ALA A 34 7.97 3.93 0.45
N ASP A 35 8.95 3.81 -0.45
CA ASP A 35 9.86 4.90 -0.81
C ASP A 35 9.14 6.07 -1.48
N PHE A 36 8.19 5.79 -2.38
CA PHE A 36 7.38 6.84 -3.03
C PHE A 36 6.54 7.60 -2.01
N CYS A 37 5.89 6.88 -1.10
CA CYS A 37 5.10 7.45 -0.01
C CYS A 37 5.97 8.24 0.99
N LEU A 38 7.19 7.76 1.28
CA LEU A 38 8.13 8.44 2.15
C LEU A 38 8.56 9.78 1.56
N ALA A 39 8.93 9.82 0.28
CA ALA A 39 9.29 11.06 -0.39
C ALA A 39 8.15 12.11 -0.28
N ALA A 40 6.92 11.69 -0.54
CA ALA A 40 5.75 12.55 -0.40
C ALA A 40 5.50 12.99 1.05
N ALA A 41 5.66 12.11 2.04
CA ALA A 41 5.43 12.44 3.44
C ALA A 41 6.53 13.35 4.01
N SER A 42 7.78 13.15 3.62
CA SER A 42 8.92 13.96 4.05
C SER A 42 8.80 15.43 3.60
N GLU A 43 8.17 15.72 2.45
CA GLU A 43 7.91 17.11 2.04
C GLU A 43 7.06 17.90 3.05
N PHE A 44 6.17 17.23 3.77
CA PHE A 44 5.26 17.89 4.72
C PHE A 44 5.68 17.71 6.18
N TYR A 45 6.38 16.63 6.50
CA TYR A 45 6.61 16.21 7.88
C TYR A 45 8.10 16.08 8.27
N ALA A 46 9.06 16.33 7.37
CA ALA A 46 10.49 16.21 7.71
C ALA A 46 10.94 17.13 8.86
N THR A 47 10.24 18.24 9.10
CA THR A 47 10.54 19.16 10.21
C THR A 47 9.82 18.80 11.52
N GLU A 48 8.72 18.03 11.43
CA GLU A 48 7.81 17.75 12.56
C GLU A 48 7.97 16.33 13.12
N CYS A 49 8.45 15.40 12.30
CA CYS A 49 8.65 14.00 12.67
C CYS A 49 10.06 13.55 12.28
N PRO A 50 10.70 12.70 13.10
CA PRO A 50 11.97 12.08 12.71
C PRO A 50 11.74 11.13 11.53
N ASP A 51 12.71 11.08 10.61
CA ASP A 51 12.64 10.25 9.40
C ASP A 51 12.36 8.78 9.69
N GLU A 52 12.92 8.23 10.78
CA GLU A 52 12.68 6.85 11.19
C GLU A 52 11.20 6.54 11.49
N CYS A 53 10.47 7.53 12.02
CA CYS A 53 9.05 7.39 12.34
C CYS A 53 8.21 7.46 11.06
N LEU A 54 8.54 8.38 10.15
CA LEU A 54 7.89 8.49 8.85
C LEU A 54 8.12 7.24 8.01
N ARG A 55 9.36 6.74 7.97
CA ARG A 55 9.74 5.52 7.26
C ARG A 55 8.93 4.32 7.72
N ARG A 56 8.92 4.04 9.03
CA ARG A 56 8.12 2.93 9.60
C ARG A 56 6.63 3.04 9.25
N ARG A 57 6.06 4.26 9.30
CA ARG A 57 4.67 4.48 8.93
C ARG A 57 4.41 4.21 7.44
N CYS A 58 5.34 4.61 6.57
CA CYS A 58 5.23 4.35 5.14
C CYS A 58 5.35 2.86 4.82
N GLU A 59 6.27 2.15 5.48
CA GLU A 59 6.42 0.69 5.37
C GLU A 59 5.15 -0.05 5.85
N ASP A 60 4.65 0.29 7.04
CA ASP A 60 3.40 -0.26 7.59
C ASP A 60 2.20 0.00 6.65
N PHE A 61 2.14 1.20 6.06
CA PHE A 61 1.09 1.57 5.12
C PHE A 61 1.19 0.77 3.81
N ALA A 62 2.38 0.69 3.22
CA ALA A 62 2.61 -0.07 1.99
C ALA A 62 2.25 -1.55 2.17
N ALA A 63 2.69 -2.18 3.26
CA ALA A 63 2.34 -3.56 3.61
C ALA A 63 0.82 -3.75 3.75
N ARG A 64 0.10 -2.80 4.37
CA ARG A 64 -1.36 -2.85 4.49
C ARG A 64 -2.07 -2.75 3.14
N VAL A 65 -1.63 -1.84 2.27
CA VAL A 65 -2.19 -1.67 0.92
C VAL A 65 -1.98 -2.92 0.10
N MET A 66 -0.75 -3.44 0.04
CA MET A 66 -0.41 -4.66 -0.70
C MET A 66 -1.18 -5.87 -0.17
N ARG A 67 -1.29 -6.02 1.15
CA ARG A 67 -2.11 -7.08 1.76
C ARG A 67 -3.58 -6.96 1.39
N ARG A 68 -4.13 -5.74 1.33
CA ARG A 68 -5.51 -5.51 0.91
C ARG A 68 -5.71 -5.83 -0.57
N GLU A 69 -4.81 -5.39 -1.45
CA GLU A 69 -4.88 -5.71 -2.88
C GLU A 69 -4.73 -7.21 -3.15
N ALA A 70 -3.88 -7.90 -2.40
CA ALA A 70 -3.75 -9.36 -2.47
C ALA A 70 -5.06 -10.06 -2.06
N LEU A 71 -5.74 -9.57 -1.01
CA LEU A 71 -7.05 -10.09 -0.57
C LEU A 71 -8.17 -9.77 -1.57
N GLU A 72 -8.17 -8.58 -2.16
CA GLU A 72 -9.13 -8.17 -3.19
C GLU A 72 -8.92 -8.98 -4.48
N THR A 73 -7.67 -9.25 -4.87
CA THR A 73 -7.33 -10.12 -6.01
C THR A 73 -7.73 -11.57 -5.76
N ALA A 74 -7.50 -12.09 -4.55
CA ALA A 74 -7.93 -13.43 -4.15
C ALA A 74 -9.46 -13.57 -4.18
N ARG A 75 -10.20 -12.52 -3.81
CA ARG A 75 -11.67 -12.47 -3.90
C ARG A 75 -12.19 -12.30 -5.33
N ALA A 76 -11.48 -11.53 -6.15
CA ALA A 76 -11.87 -11.24 -7.53
C ALA A 76 -11.54 -12.38 -8.50
N THR A 77 -10.81 -13.41 -8.07
CA THR A 77 -10.59 -14.62 -8.87
C THR A 77 -11.80 -15.55 -8.68
N PRO A 78 -12.78 -15.60 -9.62
CA PRO A 78 -13.70 -16.72 -9.61
C PRO A 78 -12.86 -17.97 -9.81
N MET A 79 -12.98 -18.94 -8.89
CA MET A 79 -12.53 -20.31 -9.13
C MET A 79 -13.08 -20.75 -10.49
N ARG A 80 -12.27 -20.69 -11.55
CA ARG A 80 -12.54 -21.43 -12.78
C ARG A 80 -12.47 -22.90 -12.37
N ARG A 81 -13.62 -23.51 -12.10
CA ARG A 81 -13.82 -24.96 -12.18
C ARG A 81 -13.44 -25.37 -13.62
N GLY A 82 -12.17 -25.69 -13.86
CA GLY A 82 -11.81 -26.64 -14.91
C GLY A 82 -12.56 -27.94 -14.60
N GLY A 83 -13.37 -28.48 -15.50
CA GLY A 83 -13.00 -28.76 -16.87
C GLY A 83 -12.27 -30.10 -16.93
N ILE A 84 -12.86 -31.15 -16.37
CA ILE A 84 -12.46 -32.52 -16.70
C ILE A 84 -13.03 -32.84 -18.06
N ALA A 85 -12.19 -32.72 -19.08
CA ALA A 85 -12.33 -33.46 -20.32
C ALA A 85 -12.43 -34.95 -19.96
N GLN A 86 -13.54 -35.60 -20.32
CA GLN A 86 -13.56 -37.05 -20.48
C GLN A 86 -13.66 -37.39 -21.96
N ALA A 87 -12.87 -38.40 -22.30
CA ALA A 87 -12.37 -38.72 -23.61
C ALA A 87 -13.44 -39.27 -24.56
N LYS A 88 -13.16 -39.11 -25.85
CA LYS A 88 -13.66 -39.97 -26.91
C LYS A 88 -13.26 -41.44 -26.64
N ALA A 89 -14.21 -42.36 -26.74
CA ALA A 89 -14.13 -43.60 -27.50
C ALA A 89 -15.52 -44.26 -27.52
#